data_AF-A0A1A9V0W5-F1
#
_entry.id   AF-A0A1A9V0W5-F1
#
_cell.length_a   1.000
_cell.length_b   1.000
_cell.length_c   1.000
_cell.angle_alpha   90.00
_cell.angle_beta   90.00
_cell.angle_gamma   90.00
#
_symmetry.space_group_name_H-M   'P 1'
#
loop_
_entity.id
_entity.type
_entity.pdbx_description
1 polymer ?
#
loop_
_entity_poly.entity_id
_entity_poly.type
_entity_poly.pdbx_seq_one_letter_code
_entity_poly.pdbx_strand_id
1 'polypeptide(L)'
;MKSLFILFICCSFFIVNLKAASVTTAVEKLQKDSSDDNVTEDSMAVKDAVAKDCQQPKETGRCFALFYRFAYDMKTGKCEEFVYGGCAGNSNNFATKEACEERCLIKADDNATEASISTTIIPDSSSDNSKSHMS
;
A
#
# COMPACT_ATOMS: atom_id res chain seq x y z
N MET A 1 1.73 -9.32 -53.38
CA MET A 1 1.27 -10.73 -53.38
C MET A 1 1.61 -11.34 -52.02
N LYS A 2 0.77 -11.06 -51.02
CA LYS A 2 0.93 -11.36 -49.60
C LYS A 2 0.00 -12.53 -49.18
N SER A 3 -0.31 -13.45 -50.09
CA SER A 3 -1.39 -14.44 -49.92
C SER A 3 -0.97 -15.90 -50.12
N LEU A 4 0.33 -16.19 -50.25
CA LEU A 4 0.84 -17.57 -50.40
C LEU A 4 1.79 -17.99 -49.27
N PHE A 5 1.80 -17.21 -48.17
CA PHE A 5 2.56 -17.50 -46.95
C PHE A 5 1.76 -18.27 -45.89
N ILE A 6 0.48 -18.58 -46.15
CA ILE A 6 -0.44 -19.08 -45.10
C ILE A 6 -0.67 -20.60 -45.17
N LEU A 7 -0.27 -21.32 -46.25
CA LEU A 7 -0.65 -22.74 -46.42
C LEU A 7 0.43 -23.80 -46.09
N PHE A 8 1.70 -23.44 -45.85
CA PHE A 8 2.73 -24.43 -45.46
C PHE A 8 3.17 -24.37 -43.99
N ILE A 9 2.61 -23.42 -43.22
CA ILE A 9 2.74 -23.36 -41.75
C ILE A 9 2.09 -24.58 -41.06
N CYS A 10 1.33 -25.42 -41.79
CA CYS A 10 0.64 -26.59 -41.23
C CYS A 10 1.35 -27.96 -41.39
N CYS A 11 2.54 -28.06 -41.99
CA CYS A 11 3.24 -29.37 -42.14
C CYS A 11 4.62 -29.47 -41.47
N SER A 12 5.17 -28.39 -40.93
CA SER A 12 6.47 -28.39 -40.25
C SER A 12 6.38 -28.59 -38.72
N PHE A 13 5.19 -28.88 -38.20
CA PHE A 13 4.95 -29.19 -36.78
C PHE A 13 5.48 -30.56 -36.29
N PHE A 14 6.23 -31.33 -37.09
CA PHE A 14 6.54 -32.73 -36.72
C PHE A 14 8.00 -33.16 -36.59
N ILE A 15 9.01 -32.36 -36.91
CA ILE A 15 10.40 -32.86 -36.85
C ILE A 15 11.34 -31.76 -36.37
N VAL A 16 11.48 -31.58 -35.05
CA VAL A 16 12.77 -31.37 -34.36
C VAL A 16 12.54 -31.13 -32.85
N ASN A 17 12.09 -32.16 -32.14
CA ASN A 17 12.31 -32.25 -30.69
C ASN A 17 13.53 -33.16 -30.46
N LEU A 18 14.72 -32.57 -30.47
CA LEU A 18 15.98 -33.24 -30.13
C LEU A 18 16.68 -32.48 -29.00
N LYS A 19 16.31 -32.81 -27.77
CA LYS A 19 17.24 -33.31 -26.73
C LYS A 19 16.49 -33.50 -25.41
N ALA A 20 16.24 -34.76 -25.09
CA ALA A 20 16.22 -35.23 -23.71
C ALA A 20 17.58 -35.88 -23.45
N ALA A 21 18.42 -35.23 -22.66
CA ALA A 21 19.56 -35.85 -22.02
C ALA A 21 19.85 -35.11 -20.71
N SER A 22 19.69 -35.84 -19.62
CA SER A 22 20.22 -35.60 -18.27
C SER A 22 19.57 -34.50 -17.44
N VAL A 23 18.60 -34.95 -16.65
CA VAL A 23 18.43 -34.64 -15.22
C VAL A 23 19.77 -34.21 -14.60
N THR A 24 19.93 -32.93 -14.34
CA THR A 24 20.92 -32.43 -13.37
C THR A 24 20.19 -32.14 -12.08
N THR A 25 20.47 -33.02 -11.14
CA THR A 25 20.30 -32.97 -9.69
C THR A 25 20.49 -31.57 -9.08
N ALA A 26 19.75 -31.32 -7.99
CA ALA A 26 19.89 -30.25 -7.01
C ALA A 26 19.41 -28.84 -7.45
N VAL A 27 18.09 -28.63 -7.37
CA VAL A 27 17.56 -27.33 -6.93
C VAL A 27 17.97 -27.17 -5.47
N GLU A 28 19.18 -26.67 -5.26
CA GLU A 28 19.56 -26.05 -4.01
C GLU A 28 18.81 -24.72 -3.93
N LYS A 29 18.22 -24.49 -2.75
CA LYS A 29 17.62 -23.24 -2.24
C LYS A 29 16.11 -23.16 -2.29
N LEU A 30 15.54 -23.59 -1.16
CA LEU A 30 14.38 -22.96 -0.54
C LEU A 30 14.62 -21.43 -0.50
N GLN A 31 13.95 -20.69 -1.38
CA GLN A 31 13.70 -19.26 -1.27
C GLN A 31 12.17 -19.13 -1.34
N LYS A 32 11.43 -18.52 -0.43
CA LYS A 32 11.77 -17.58 0.64
C LYS A 32 10.52 -17.58 1.55
N ASP A 33 10.54 -18.38 2.61
CA ASP A 33 9.75 -18.10 3.81
C ASP A 33 10.75 -17.49 4.80
N SER A 34 10.93 -16.18 4.74
CA SER A 34 11.49 -15.43 5.85
C SER A 34 10.97 -14.01 5.76
N SER A 35 10.11 -13.72 6.73
CA SER A 35 9.92 -12.43 7.38
C SER A 35 11.28 -11.82 7.70
N ASP A 36 11.92 -11.20 6.71
CA ASP A 36 13.12 -10.39 6.92
C ASP A 36 12.74 -8.94 6.66
N ASP A 37 12.37 -8.24 7.73
CA ASP A 37 12.53 -6.80 7.83
C ASP A 37 14.02 -6.48 7.66
N ASN A 38 14.44 -6.18 6.44
CA ASN A 38 15.75 -5.58 6.19
C ASN A 38 15.59 -4.44 5.18
N VAL A 39 15.31 -3.27 5.75
CA VAL A 39 15.39 -1.97 5.08
C VAL A 39 16.85 -1.80 4.66
N THR A 40 17.13 -2.04 3.38
CA THR A 40 18.35 -1.51 2.76
C THR A 40 18.04 -0.06 2.41
N GLU A 41 18.41 0.83 3.33
CA GLU A 41 18.77 2.20 3.01
C GLU A 41 19.93 2.15 2.01
N ASP A 42 19.66 2.27 0.72
CA ASP A 42 20.34 3.22 -0.18
C ASP A 42 19.74 3.12 -1.60
N SER A 43 19.52 4.29 -2.21
CA SER A 43 19.01 4.56 -3.56
C SER A 43 17.48 4.47 -3.81
N MET A 44 16.76 5.58 -3.56
CA MET A 44 16.27 6.39 -4.69
C MET A 44 15.66 7.73 -4.23
N ALA A 45 15.98 8.76 -5.01
CA ALA A 45 15.68 10.17 -4.80
C ALA A 45 14.25 10.48 -4.36
N VAL A 46 14.17 11.31 -3.30
CA VAL A 46 13.08 12.16 -2.83
C VAL A 46 11.90 12.28 -3.80
N LYS A 47 10.93 11.38 -3.61
CA LYS A 47 9.52 11.58 -3.96
C LYS A 47 8.72 10.92 -2.85
N ASP A 48 8.32 11.73 -1.87
CA ASP A 48 7.17 11.55 -0.99
C ASP A 48 6.64 10.13 -0.91
N ALA A 49 7.15 9.36 0.06
CA ALA A 49 6.73 7.99 0.27
C ALA A 49 5.28 7.97 0.79
N VAL A 50 4.32 7.95 -0.13
CA VAL A 50 2.89 7.73 0.15
C VAL A 50 2.74 6.43 0.94
N ALA A 51 1.98 6.45 2.03
CA ALA A 51 1.86 5.30 2.92
C ALA A 51 1.35 4.03 2.20
N LYS A 52 1.78 2.84 2.65
CA LYS A 52 1.43 1.56 2.03
C LYS A 52 -0.08 1.36 1.85
N ASP A 53 -0.89 1.76 2.82
CA ASP A 53 -2.36 1.69 2.75
C ASP A 53 -2.87 2.44 1.51
N CYS A 54 -2.36 3.65 1.27
CA CYS A 54 -2.78 4.52 0.17
C CYS A 54 -2.33 4.02 -1.21
N GLN A 55 -1.42 3.06 -1.27
CA GLN A 55 -0.97 2.46 -2.53
C GLN A 55 -1.87 1.31 -3.00
N GLN A 56 -2.81 0.86 -2.16
CA GLN A 56 -3.73 -0.22 -2.49
C GLN A 56 -4.85 0.25 -3.44
N PRO A 57 -5.45 -0.64 -4.24
CA PRO A 57 -6.57 -0.26 -5.12
C PRO A 57 -7.85 0.02 -4.33
N LYS A 58 -8.78 0.76 -4.94
CA LYS A 58 -10.17 0.87 -4.45
C LYS A 58 -10.81 -0.52 -4.47
N GLU A 59 -11.28 -1.01 -3.33
CA GLU A 59 -11.79 -2.38 -3.20
C GLU A 59 -13.20 -2.41 -2.59
N THR A 60 -14.20 -2.69 -3.44
CA THR A 60 -15.59 -2.87 -3.01
C THR A 60 -15.76 -4.09 -2.10
N GLY A 61 -14.95 -5.13 -2.28
CA GLY A 61 -15.09 -6.39 -1.55
C GLY A 61 -16.28 -7.23 -2.00
N ARG A 62 -16.59 -8.30 -1.25
CA ARG A 62 -17.53 -9.37 -1.67
C ARG A 62 -18.97 -9.22 -1.17
N CYS A 63 -19.23 -8.21 -0.33
CA CYS A 63 -20.56 -7.95 0.22
C CYS A 63 -21.32 -6.92 -0.65
N PHE A 64 -22.63 -6.76 -0.41
CA PHE A 64 -23.53 -5.98 -1.28
C PHE A 64 -24.15 -4.74 -0.62
N ALA A 65 -23.61 -4.28 0.50
CA ALA A 65 -24.03 -3.00 1.08
C ALA A 65 -23.53 -1.82 0.23
N LEU A 66 -24.15 -0.65 0.40
CA LEU A 66 -23.80 0.56 -0.35
C LEU A 66 -23.20 1.61 0.62
N PHE A 67 -21.95 1.41 1.01
CA PHE A 67 -21.23 2.40 1.83
C PHE A 67 -20.37 3.30 0.95
N TYR A 68 -20.70 4.59 0.91
CA TYR A 68 -19.81 5.60 0.31
C TYR A 68 -18.59 5.81 1.20
N ARG A 69 -17.41 5.66 0.61
CA ARG A 69 -16.10 5.75 1.25
C ARG A 69 -15.13 6.47 0.35
N PHE A 70 -14.01 6.90 0.91
CA PHE A 70 -12.94 7.56 0.17
C PHE A 70 -11.71 6.65 0.09
N ALA A 71 -11.04 6.69 -1.04
CA ALA A 71 -9.79 5.97 -1.27
C ALA A 71 -8.85 6.84 -2.10
N TYR A 72 -7.56 6.78 -1.80
CA TYR A 72 -6.54 7.49 -2.55
C TYR A 72 -6.30 6.81 -3.89
N ASP A 73 -6.32 7.59 -4.97
CA ASP A 73 -5.99 7.13 -6.32
C ASP A 73 -4.60 7.66 -6.71
N MET A 74 -3.63 6.76 -6.80
CA MET A 74 -2.26 7.11 -7.16
C MET A 74 -2.12 7.70 -8.56
N LYS A 75 -3.06 7.45 -9.48
CA LYS A 75 -3.01 7.97 -10.85
C LYS A 75 -3.44 9.42 -10.89
N THR A 76 -4.46 9.78 -10.12
CA THR A 76 -4.99 11.15 -10.07
C THR A 76 -4.34 11.98 -8.96
N GLY A 77 -3.69 11.32 -8.00
CA GLY A 77 -3.11 11.93 -6.82
C GLY A 77 -4.15 12.46 -5.83
N LYS A 78 -5.37 11.90 -5.85
CA LYS A 78 -6.52 12.44 -5.09
C LYS A 78 -7.24 11.36 -4.29
N CYS A 79 -7.87 11.80 -3.21
CA CYS A 79 -8.86 11.01 -2.50
C CYS A 79 -10.22 11.10 -3.20
N GLU A 80 -10.70 9.96 -3.69
CA GLU A 80 -11.91 9.85 -4.51
C GLU A 80 -12.95 8.96 -3.82
N GLU A 81 -14.23 9.32 -3.96
CA GLU A 81 -15.33 8.52 -3.42
C GLU A 81 -15.51 7.22 -4.21
N PHE A 82 -15.83 6.13 -3.53
CA PHE A 82 -16.17 4.83 -4.10
C PHE A 82 -17.19 4.09 -3.22
N VAL A 83 -17.79 3.03 -3.77
CA VAL A 83 -18.73 2.17 -3.04
C VAL A 83 -17.98 0.97 -2.44
N TYR A 84 -18.05 0.86 -1.11
CA TYR A 84 -17.62 -0.29 -0.34
C TYR A 84 -18.79 -1.20 0.00
N GLY A 85 -18.66 -2.48 -0.31
CA GLY A 85 -19.65 -3.53 -0.12
C GLY A 85 -19.90 -3.91 1.34
N GLY A 86 -19.06 -3.45 2.28
CA GLY A 86 -19.22 -3.68 3.71
C GLY A 86 -18.37 -4.82 4.29
N CYS A 87 -17.68 -5.61 3.46
CA CYS A 87 -16.75 -6.63 3.93
C CYS A 87 -15.64 -6.91 2.89
N ALA A 88 -14.51 -7.46 3.37
CA ALA A 88 -13.39 -7.91 2.54
C ALA A 88 -12.84 -6.81 1.59
N GLY A 89 -12.72 -5.58 2.10
CA GLY A 89 -11.92 -4.54 1.46
C GLY A 89 -10.51 -4.49 2.03
N ASN A 90 -9.72 -3.51 1.60
CA ASN A 90 -8.37 -3.23 2.10
C ASN A 90 -8.31 -1.91 2.90
N SER A 91 -7.10 -1.50 3.28
CA SER A 91 -6.86 -0.33 4.13
C SER A 91 -7.02 1.01 3.40
N ASN A 92 -7.06 1.04 2.07
CA ASN A 92 -7.40 2.24 1.30
C ASN A 92 -8.92 2.47 1.30
N ASN A 93 -9.49 2.69 2.49
CA ASN A 93 -10.92 2.80 2.72
C ASN A 93 -11.19 3.69 3.93
N PHE A 94 -11.54 4.94 3.67
CA PHE A 94 -11.73 5.98 4.68
C PHE A 94 -13.20 6.42 4.72
N ALA A 95 -13.69 6.75 5.92
CA ALA A 95 -15.07 7.19 6.11
C ALA A 95 -15.35 8.59 5.55
N THR A 96 -14.33 9.44 5.49
CA THR A 96 -14.42 10.83 5.01
C THR A 96 -13.25 11.15 4.09
N LYS A 97 -13.42 12.20 3.27
CA LYS A 97 -12.38 12.69 2.36
C LYS A 97 -11.17 13.18 3.14
N GLU A 98 -11.41 13.90 4.24
CA GLU A 98 -10.38 14.48 5.09
C GLU A 98 -9.50 13.41 5.72
N ALA A 99 -10.09 12.30 6.19
CA ALA A 99 -9.33 11.19 6.76
C ALA A 99 -8.44 10.50 5.71
N CYS A 100 -8.91 10.39 4.47
CA CYS A 100 -8.10 9.91 3.36
C CYS A 100 -6.95 10.88 3.06
N GLU A 101 -7.24 12.17 2.97
CA GLU A 101 -6.26 13.20 2.63
C GLU A 101 -5.19 13.33 3.69
N GLU A 102 -5.55 13.33 4.97
CA GLU A 102 -4.62 13.33 6.10
C GLU A 102 -3.69 12.10 6.08
N ARG A 103 -4.23 10.94 5.69
CA ARG A 103 -3.45 9.70 5.65
C ARG A 103 -2.52 9.62 4.45
N CYS A 104 -2.96 10.14 3.29
CA CYS A 104 -2.39 9.80 1.99
C CYS A 104 -1.75 10.97 1.25
N LEU A 105 -2.11 12.21 1.57
CA LEU A 105 -1.47 13.39 1.01
C LEU A 105 -0.38 13.87 1.97
N ILE A 106 0.87 13.80 1.54
CA ILE A 106 1.94 14.49 2.23
C ILE A 106 1.66 15.98 2.08
N LYS A 107 1.50 16.69 3.19
CA LYS A 107 1.55 18.15 3.18
C LYS A 107 2.99 18.50 2.83
N ALA A 108 3.19 19.03 1.63
CA ALA A 108 4.45 19.66 1.26
C ALA A 108 4.59 20.92 2.12
N ASP A 109 5.04 20.73 3.36
CA ASP A 109 5.48 21.83 4.19
C ASP A 109 6.90 22.16 3.74
N ASP A 110 7.03 23.23 2.96
CA ASP A 110 8.29 23.94 2.82
C ASP A 110 8.70 24.43 4.22
N ASN A 111 9.45 23.58 4.92
CA ASN A 111 10.20 23.84 6.14
C ASN A 111 9.38 24.08 7.43
N ALA A 112 9.12 23.01 8.19
CA ALA A 112 8.89 23.08 9.63
C ALA A 112 9.42 21.82 10.33
N THR A 113 10.73 21.83 10.59
CA THR A 113 11.24 21.16 11.79
C THR A 113 10.64 21.92 12.98
N GLU A 114 10.11 21.20 13.97
CA GLU A 114 9.38 21.68 15.18
C GLU A 114 7.85 21.69 15.12
N ALA A 115 7.25 20.48 15.12
CA ALA A 115 6.00 20.25 15.86
C ALA A 115 5.86 18.77 16.26
N SER A 116 6.92 18.20 16.85
CA SER A 116 6.85 16.89 17.52
C SER A 116 7.67 16.91 18.80
N ILE A 117 7.35 17.83 19.72
CA ILE A 117 7.66 17.65 21.14
C ILE A 117 6.41 18.02 21.94
N SER A 118 5.44 17.10 21.94
CA SER A 118 4.48 16.99 23.04
C SER A 118 5.02 15.91 23.97
N THR A 119 5.93 16.30 24.86
CA THR A 119 6.33 15.48 26.01
C THR A 119 6.71 16.41 27.17
N THR A 120 5.70 16.67 28.00
CA THR A 120 5.74 16.60 29.46
C THR A 120 7.05 17.04 30.15
N ILE A 121 7.09 18.30 30.60
CA ILE A 121 7.80 18.67 31.83
C ILE A 121 6.74 18.93 32.89
N ILE A 122 6.67 18.06 33.90
CA ILE A 122 6.01 18.32 35.18
C ILE A 122 6.98 19.17 36.01
N PRO A 123 6.60 20.37 36.49
CA PRO A 123 7.10 20.90 37.74
C PRO A 123 6.14 20.48 38.85
N ASP A 124 6.63 19.58 39.70
CA ASP A 124 6.05 19.27 40.99
C ASP A 124 6.27 20.51 41.88
N SER A 125 5.19 21.21 42.26
CA SER A 125 5.17 22.03 43.46
C SER A 125 3.72 22.25 43.92
N SER A 126 3.34 21.42 44.87
CA SER A 126 2.33 21.63 45.91
C SER A 126 2.17 23.08 46.40
N SER A 127 0.92 23.56 46.45
CA SER A 127 0.26 24.45 47.45
C SER A 127 -0.96 25.09 46.74
N ASP A 128 -2.20 25.12 47.24
CA ASP A 128 -2.69 25.08 48.60
C ASP A 128 -4.08 24.45 48.69
N ASN A 129 -4.28 23.77 49.82
CA ASN A 129 -5.53 23.29 50.37
C ASN A 129 -6.35 24.48 50.88
N SER A 130 -7.60 24.63 50.43
CA SER A 130 -8.59 25.37 51.22
C SER A 130 -9.96 24.73 51.15
N LYS A 131 -10.49 24.59 52.36
CA LYS A 131 -11.54 23.70 52.84
C LYS A 131 -12.77 24.55 53.12
N SER A 132 -13.93 24.20 52.59
CA SER A 132 -15.26 24.56 53.12
C SER A 132 -16.32 23.96 52.19
N HIS A 133 -17.54 23.60 52.58
CA HIS A 133 -18.20 23.28 53.84
C HIS A 133 -19.58 22.78 53.36
N MET A 134 -20.04 21.66 53.91
CA MET A 134 -21.42 21.17 54.00
C MET A 134 -22.55 21.97 53.29
N SER A 135 -23.36 21.26 52.49
CA SER A 135 -24.83 21.16 52.68
C SER A 135 -25.36 20.02 51.82
#